data_AF-A0A0R2B9W1-F1
#
_entry.id   AF-A0A0R2B9W1-F1
#
_cell.length_a   1.000
_cell.length_b   1.000
_cell.length_c   1.000
_cell.angle_alpha   90.00
_cell.angle_beta   90.00
_cell.angle_gamma   90.00
#
_symmetry.space_group_name_H-M   'P 1'
#
loop_
_entity.id
_entity.type
_entity.pdbx_description
1 polymer ?
#
loop_
_entity_poly.entity_id
_entity_poly.type
_entity_poly.pdbx_seq_one_letter_code
_entity_poly.pdbx_strand_id
1 'polypeptide(L)'
;MIKQVKFNFKRIILRNPSFLFFDILIPVMFYLLFTKVMSSNDPSFERDYLVSMMIYANLLGSVLTVANTLVTDYTSGYAKLLQILPLKRWQYYVSVGSCFWLLNVLCVIALGVAGWIFNGIVFSAKLWAILVLVIPLLATPLMLLGVLLATTRNVNTVNVLGNIVFLLAIISGLWWPFELLPHWIQVLGGHTPVYYVAEIARELVNGGSLTLGYFGGIVIWSGLLSSLIYLSEKLMRRVQ
;
A
#
# COMPACT_ATOMS: atom_id res chain seq x y z
N MET A 1 0.61 -4.24 24.58
CA MET A 1 0.23 -3.78 23.22
C MET A 1 0.67 -2.35 22.94
N ILE A 2 0.17 -1.32 23.65
CA ILE A 2 0.51 0.10 23.39
C ILE A 2 2.03 0.37 23.42
N LYS A 3 2.76 -0.22 24.38
CA LYS A 3 4.24 -0.09 24.45
C LYS A 3 4.93 -0.64 23.19
N GLN A 4 4.43 -1.74 22.62
CA GLN A 4 4.98 -2.34 21.40
C GLN A 4 4.71 -1.45 20.18
N VAL A 5 3.51 -0.88 20.07
CA VAL A 5 3.17 0.06 18.99
C VAL A 5 4.06 1.30 19.06
N LYS A 6 4.26 1.88 20.24
CA LYS A 6 5.17 3.02 20.40
C LYS A 6 6.61 2.68 20.02
N PHE A 7 7.10 1.50 20.41
CA PHE A 7 8.43 1.02 20.03
C PHE A 7 8.57 0.86 18.51
N ASN A 8 7.64 0.15 17.88
CA ASN A 8 7.64 -0.09 16.44
C ASN A 8 7.46 1.21 15.65
N PHE A 9 6.61 2.13 16.11
CA PHE A 9 6.48 3.46 15.52
C PHE A 9 7.81 4.20 15.51
N LYS A 10 8.52 4.24 16.64
CA LYS A 10 9.84 4.89 16.69
C LYS A 10 10.84 4.20 15.75
N ARG A 11 10.84 2.87 15.71
CA ARG A 11 11.81 2.09 14.91
C ARG A 11 11.55 2.15 13.41
N ILE A 12 10.30 1.99 13.00
CA ILE A 12 9.89 1.86 11.59
C ILE A 12 9.71 3.25 10.97
N ILE A 13 9.05 4.17 11.67
CA ILE A 13 8.70 5.49 11.14
C ILE A 13 9.80 6.50 11.48
N LEU A 14 10.03 6.78 12.77
CA LEU A 14 10.92 7.90 13.15
C LEU A 14 12.41 7.65 12.86
N ARG A 15 12.87 6.39 12.86
CA ARG A 15 14.27 6.04 12.62
C ARG A 15 14.59 5.69 11.16
N ASN A 16 13.60 5.71 10.28
CA ASN A 16 13.80 5.55 8.84
C ASN A 16 13.18 6.70 8.04
N PRO A 17 13.60 7.96 8.30
CA PRO A 17 13.01 9.14 7.68
C PRO A 17 13.22 9.17 6.18
N SER A 18 14.34 8.64 5.68
CA SER A 18 14.63 8.57 4.25
C SER A 18 13.59 7.74 3.51
N PHE A 19 13.23 6.57 4.06
CA PHE A 19 12.23 5.70 3.43
C PHE A 19 10.87 6.38 3.37
N LEU A 20 10.40 6.95 4.50
CA LEU A 20 9.15 7.72 4.53
C LEU A 20 9.15 8.91 3.57
N PHE A 21 10.28 9.60 3.49
CA PHE A 21 10.46 10.72 2.61
C PHE A 21 10.29 10.30 1.16
N PHE A 22 10.92 9.20 0.71
CA PHE A 22 10.76 8.71 -0.66
C PHE A 22 9.38 8.12 -0.95
N ASP A 23 8.76 7.42 0.01
CA ASP A 23 7.40 6.89 -0.11
C ASP A 23 6.34 7.99 -0.35
N ILE A 24 6.57 9.19 0.17
CA ILE A 24 5.69 10.34 0.00
C ILE A 24 6.14 11.20 -1.19
N LEU A 25 7.43 11.48 -1.29
CA LEU A 25 7.99 12.37 -2.29
C LEU A 25 7.75 11.84 -3.70
N ILE A 26 8.01 10.56 -3.97
CA ILE A 26 7.91 10.01 -5.33
C ILE A 26 6.46 10.12 -5.86
N PRO A 27 5.42 9.67 -5.14
CA PRO A 27 4.04 9.88 -5.57
C PRO A 27 3.64 11.36 -5.71
N VAL A 28 4.11 12.25 -4.82
CA VAL A 28 3.84 13.70 -4.93
C VAL A 28 4.50 14.27 -6.19
N MET A 29 5.73 13.89 -6.48
CA MET A 29 6.44 14.32 -7.69
C MET A 29 5.74 13.83 -8.94
N PHE A 30 5.30 12.56 -8.99
CA PHE A 30 4.52 12.05 -10.12
C PHE A 30 3.17 12.75 -10.24
N TYR A 31 2.47 13.00 -9.13
CA TYR A 31 1.25 13.78 -9.10
C TYR A 31 1.42 15.14 -9.77
N LEU A 32 2.42 15.91 -9.34
CA LEU A 32 2.69 17.25 -9.88
C LEU A 32 3.16 17.20 -11.33
N LEU A 33 4.04 16.25 -11.66
CA LEU A 33 4.57 16.12 -13.01
C LEU A 33 3.44 15.82 -14.00
N PHE A 34 2.60 14.82 -13.73
CA PHE A 34 1.57 14.42 -14.69
C PHE A 34 0.41 15.39 -14.77
N THR A 35 0.00 16.01 -13.66
CA THR A 35 -1.03 17.07 -13.70
C THR A 35 -0.57 18.28 -14.49
N LYS A 36 0.72 18.64 -14.45
CA LYS A 36 1.27 19.75 -15.26
C LYS A 36 1.61 19.35 -16.71
N VAL A 37 2.15 18.16 -16.95
CA VAL A 37 2.58 17.69 -18.28
C VAL A 37 1.40 17.33 -19.17
N MET A 38 0.37 16.66 -18.63
CA MET A 38 -0.79 16.26 -19.45
C MET A 38 -1.68 17.44 -19.85
N SER A 39 -1.42 18.65 -19.33
CA SER A 39 -1.94 19.95 -19.79
C SER A 39 -3.44 19.96 -20.15
N SER A 40 -4.25 19.19 -19.43
CA SER A 40 -5.69 19.12 -19.68
C SER A 40 -6.46 20.21 -18.95
N ASN A 41 -5.86 20.84 -17.91
CA ASN A 41 -6.55 21.74 -16.96
C ASN A 41 -7.93 21.19 -16.53
N ASP A 42 -8.07 19.87 -16.54
CA ASP A 42 -9.32 19.19 -16.25
C ASP A 42 -9.34 18.85 -14.76
N PRO A 43 -10.16 19.54 -13.95
CA PRO A 43 -10.19 19.32 -12.50
C PRO A 43 -10.62 17.89 -12.13
N SER A 44 -11.34 17.20 -13.02
CA SER A 44 -11.75 15.81 -12.79
C SER A 44 -10.55 14.86 -12.90
N PHE A 45 -9.73 15.02 -13.95
CA PHE A 45 -8.49 14.27 -14.12
C PHE A 45 -7.53 14.49 -12.95
N GLU A 46 -7.30 15.74 -12.54
CA GLU A 46 -6.39 16.04 -11.43
C GLU A 46 -6.85 15.37 -10.12
N ARG A 47 -8.16 15.32 -9.89
CA ARG A 47 -8.78 14.70 -8.71
C ARG A 47 -8.66 13.18 -8.74
N ASP A 48 -8.95 12.54 -9.86
CA ASP A 48 -8.83 11.08 -10.00
C ASP A 48 -7.38 10.62 -10.00
N TYR A 49 -6.48 11.43 -10.56
CA TYR A 49 -5.05 11.18 -10.53
C TYR A 49 -4.45 11.34 -9.13
N LEU A 50 -4.93 12.32 -8.34
CA LEU A 50 -4.56 12.46 -6.93
C LEU A 50 -4.88 11.19 -6.14
N VAL A 51 -6.08 10.63 -6.33
CA VAL A 51 -6.53 9.40 -5.67
C VAL A 51 -5.67 8.21 -6.11
N SER A 52 -5.35 8.12 -7.40
CA SER A 52 -4.46 7.09 -7.94
C SER A 52 -3.06 7.16 -7.31
N MET A 53 -2.52 8.36 -7.11
CA MET A 53 -1.23 8.57 -6.43
C MET A 53 -1.31 8.26 -4.93
N MET A 54 -2.44 8.49 -4.26
CA MET A 54 -2.65 8.06 -2.87
C MET A 54 -2.57 6.55 -2.74
N ILE A 55 -3.18 5.83 -3.67
CA ILE A 55 -3.14 4.36 -3.69
C ILE A 55 -1.75 3.86 -4.06
N TYR A 56 -1.05 4.54 -4.98
CA TYR A 56 0.33 4.22 -5.32
C TYR A 56 1.27 4.40 -4.11
N ALA A 57 1.13 5.47 -3.34
CA ALA A 57 1.88 5.66 -2.10
C ALA A 57 1.60 4.54 -1.08
N ASN A 58 0.32 4.14 -0.95
CA ASN A 58 -0.07 3.01 -0.11
C ASN A 58 0.51 1.68 -0.63
N LEU A 59 0.62 1.49 -1.94
CA LEU A 59 1.20 0.30 -2.55
C LEU A 59 2.71 0.20 -2.23
N LEU A 60 3.46 1.30 -2.34
CA LEU A 60 4.86 1.37 -1.91
C LEU A 60 4.99 1.04 -0.42
N GLY A 61 4.22 1.74 0.42
CA GLY A 61 4.17 1.56 1.86
C GLY A 61 3.87 0.12 2.28
N SER A 62 2.83 -0.46 1.67
CA SER A 62 2.28 -1.75 2.07
C SER A 62 3.06 -2.93 1.50
N VAL A 63 3.73 -2.78 0.36
CA VAL A 63 4.52 -3.88 -0.22
C VAL A 63 5.99 -3.73 0.15
N LEU A 64 6.64 -2.62 -0.23
CA LEU A 64 8.08 -2.46 -0.08
C LEU A 64 8.51 -2.23 1.37
N THR A 65 7.86 -1.29 2.08
CA THR A 65 8.24 -0.97 3.47
C THR A 65 7.98 -2.16 4.38
N VAL A 66 6.84 -2.82 4.20
CA VAL A 66 6.46 -4.03 4.93
C VAL A 66 7.47 -5.15 4.68
N ALA A 67 7.73 -5.46 3.40
CA ALA A 67 8.63 -6.55 3.05
C ALA A 67 10.04 -6.32 3.60
N ASN A 68 10.58 -5.11 3.41
CA ASN A 68 11.92 -4.74 3.89
C ASN A 68 12.03 -4.74 5.42
N THR A 69 11.01 -4.24 6.11
CA THR A 69 11.00 -4.23 7.59
C THR A 69 10.98 -5.65 8.14
N LEU A 70 10.11 -6.50 7.62
CA LEU A 70 9.95 -7.87 8.12
C LEU A 70 11.14 -8.76 7.74
N VAL A 71 11.67 -8.65 6.53
CA VAL A 71 12.87 -9.40 6.14
C VAL A 71 14.09 -8.98 6.99
N THR A 72 14.23 -7.69 7.29
CA THR A 72 15.28 -7.19 8.20
C THR A 72 15.08 -7.73 9.61
N ASP A 73 13.85 -7.84 10.10
CA ASP A 73 13.57 -8.46 11.40
C ASP A 73 13.96 -9.93 11.46
N TYR A 74 13.78 -10.67 10.36
CA TYR A 74 14.24 -12.05 10.26
C TYR A 74 15.77 -12.16 10.21
N THR A 75 16.45 -11.33 9.43
CA THR A 75 17.91 -11.43 9.20
C THR A 75 18.74 -10.83 10.33
N SER A 76 18.26 -9.78 11.00
CA SER A 76 18.96 -9.13 12.13
C SER A 76 18.92 -9.91 13.45
N GLY A 77 18.19 -11.03 13.50
CA GLY A 77 17.97 -11.79 14.73
C GLY A 77 16.91 -11.18 15.67
N TYR A 78 16.28 -10.06 15.30
CA TYR A 78 15.17 -9.49 16.06
C TYR A 78 14.01 -10.48 16.23
N ALA A 79 13.73 -11.29 15.20
CA ALA A 79 12.75 -12.37 15.28
C ALA A 79 13.08 -13.43 16.35
N LYS A 80 14.37 -13.69 16.63
CA LYS A 80 14.81 -14.59 17.71
C LYS A 80 14.65 -13.92 19.08
N LEU A 81 14.97 -12.63 19.18
CA LEU A 81 14.75 -11.83 20.39
C LEU A 81 13.27 -11.79 20.81
N LEU A 82 12.35 -11.71 19.85
CA LEU A 82 10.90 -11.74 20.13
C LEU A 82 10.43 -13.06 20.76
N GLN A 83 11.16 -14.16 20.57
CA GLN A 83 10.78 -15.46 21.14
C GLN A 83 11.13 -15.59 22.62
N ILE A 84 12.13 -14.84 23.10
CA ILE A 84 12.52 -14.83 24.53
C ILE A 84 11.76 -13.78 25.34
N LEU A 85 11.11 -12.83 24.68
CA LEU A 85 10.26 -11.83 25.34
C LEU A 85 8.92 -12.46 25.74
N PRO A 86 8.31 -12.04 26.86
CA PRO A 86 6.96 -12.44 27.27
C PRO A 86 5.88 -11.74 26.41
N LEU A 87 6.06 -11.77 25.08
CA LEU A 87 5.18 -11.18 24.09
C LEU A 87 4.54 -12.29 23.26
N LYS A 88 3.21 -12.25 23.11
CA LYS A 88 2.52 -13.19 22.21
C LYS A 88 2.82 -12.78 20.76
N ARG A 89 3.10 -13.75 19.88
CA ARG A 89 3.43 -13.50 18.45
C ARG A 89 2.41 -12.61 17.74
N TRP A 90 1.11 -12.78 18.02
CA TRP A 90 0.05 -11.96 17.43
C TRP A 90 0.17 -10.47 17.83
N GLN A 91 0.66 -10.16 19.03
CA GLN A 91 0.80 -8.77 19.51
C GLN A 91 1.87 -8.01 18.72
N TYR A 92 2.92 -8.72 18.28
CA TYR A 92 3.93 -8.15 17.41
C TYR A 92 3.36 -7.84 16.02
N TYR A 93 2.72 -8.82 15.38
CA TYR A 93 2.15 -8.61 14.03
C TYR A 93 1.05 -7.55 14.00
N VAL A 94 0.15 -7.53 15.01
CA VAL A 94 -0.85 -6.46 15.16
C VAL A 94 -0.15 -5.12 15.33
N SER A 95 0.88 -5.03 16.16
CA SER A 95 1.60 -3.78 16.35
C SER A 95 2.29 -3.28 15.08
N VAL A 96 2.90 -4.18 14.31
CA VAL A 96 3.56 -3.83 13.06
C VAL A 96 2.54 -3.40 12.02
N GLY A 97 1.43 -4.15 11.87
CA GLY A 97 0.31 -3.78 10.99
C GLY A 97 -0.31 -2.43 11.34
N SER A 98 -0.48 -2.12 12.63
CA SER A 98 -0.97 -0.79 13.06
C SER A 98 -0.01 0.33 12.67
N CYS A 99 1.32 0.12 12.73
CA CYS A 99 2.29 1.11 12.30
C CYS A 99 2.23 1.35 10.78
N PHE A 100 2.09 0.29 9.98
CA PHE A 100 1.94 0.43 8.53
C PHE A 100 0.62 1.08 8.13
N TRP A 101 -0.47 0.75 8.80
CA TRP A 101 -1.74 1.44 8.59
C TRP A 101 -1.63 2.94 8.89
N LEU A 102 -0.95 3.32 9.98
CA LEU A 102 -0.66 4.74 10.28
C LEU A 102 0.21 5.41 9.20
N LEU A 103 1.23 4.72 8.70
CA LEU A 103 2.10 5.23 7.64
C LEU A 103 1.30 5.51 6.36
N ASN A 104 0.46 4.56 5.97
CA ASN A 104 -0.47 4.69 4.86
C ASN A 104 -1.44 5.87 5.02
N VAL A 105 -1.99 6.09 6.22
CA VAL A 105 -2.79 7.28 6.55
C VAL A 105 -1.98 8.56 6.35
N LEU A 106 -0.74 8.61 6.81
CA LEU A 106 0.14 9.79 6.64
C LEU A 106 0.42 10.07 5.16
N CYS A 107 0.64 9.04 4.34
CA CYS A 107 0.82 9.19 2.90
C CYS A 107 -0.43 9.79 2.22
N VAL A 108 -1.63 9.32 2.56
CA VAL A 108 -2.88 9.87 2.03
C VAL A 108 -3.03 11.34 2.42
N ILE A 109 -2.77 11.68 3.69
CA ILE A 109 -2.85 13.06 4.17
C ILE A 109 -1.84 13.95 3.44
N ALA A 110 -0.58 13.52 3.32
CA ALA A 110 0.47 14.30 2.65
C ALA A 110 0.12 14.58 1.18
N LEU A 111 -0.39 13.58 0.47
CA LEU A 111 -0.85 13.77 -0.91
C LEU A 111 -2.08 14.67 -1.00
N GLY A 112 -3.05 14.55 -0.10
CA GLY A 112 -4.19 15.47 -0.10
C GLY A 112 -3.80 16.92 0.16
N VAL A 113 -2.83 17.14 1.05
CA VAL A 113 -2.24 18.47 1.28
C VAL A 113 -1.54 18.98 0.01
N ALA A 114 -0.77 18.13 -0.69
CA ALA A 114 -0.16 18.50 -1.97
C ALA A 114 -1.22 18.83 -3.03
N GLY A 115 -2.28 18.03 -3.14
CA GLY A 115 -3.40 18.27 -4.06
C GLY A 115 -4.09 19.60 -3.80
N TRP A 116 -4.30 19.94 -2.52
CA TRP A 116 -4.86 21.23 -2.11
C TRP A 116 -3.93 22.41 -2.42
N ILE A 117 -2.63 22.32 -2.10
CA ILE A 117 -1.67 23.41 -2.30
C ILE A 117 -1.42 23.70 -3.78
N PHE A 118 -1.22 22.67 -4.60
CA PHE A 118 -0.70 22.85 -5.96
C PHE A 118 -1.78 22.93 -7.04
N ASN A 119 -2.93 22.27 -6.83
CA ASN A 119 -4.04 22.19 -7.79
C ASN A 119 -5.39 22.64 -7.18
N GLY A 120 -5.39 23.14 -5.93
CA GLY A 120 -6.62 23.68 -5.32
C GLY A 120 -7.71 22.65 -5.07
N ILE A 121 -7.38 21.35 -5.04
CA ILE A 121 -8.38 20.28 -4.90
C ILE A 121 -8.94 20.28 -3.49
N VAL A 122 -10.25 20.43 -3.38
CA VAL A 122 -10.98 20.39 -2.11
C VAL A 122 -12.00 19.26 -2.14
N PHE A 123 -11.85 18.30 -1.24
CA PHE A 123 -12.87 17.30 -0.96
C PHE A 123 -13.81 17.79 0.15
N SER A 124 -15.05 17.33 0.15
CA SER A 124 -15.92 17.54 1.32
C SER A 124 -15.31 16.87 2.56
N ALA A 125 -15.50 17.45 3.75
CA ALA A 125 -14.93 16.90 4.99
C ALA A 125 -15.30 15.42 5.22
N LYS A 126 -16.53 15.04 4.85
CA LYS A 126 -17.01 13.66 4.89
C LYS A 126 -16.23 12.76 3.94
N LEU A 127 -16.09 13.14 2.66
CA LEU A 127 -15.36 12.35 1.69
C LEU A 127 -13.87 12.24 2.04
N TRP A 128 -13.27 13.35 2.50
CA TRP A 128 -11.89 13.36 2.95
C TRP A 128 -11.64 12.37 4.08
N ALA A 129 -12.48 12.38 5.13
CA ALA A 129 -12.39 11.43 6.23
C ALA A 129 -12.56 9.98 5.76
N ILE A 130 -13.46 9.74 4.80
CA ILE A 130 -13.64 8.42 4.19
C ILE A 130 -12.36 7.99 3.45
N LEU A 131 -11.79 8.83 2.59
CA LEU A 131 -10.57 8.48 1.83
C LEU A 131 -9.39 8.18 2.74
N VAL A 132 -9.16 9.00 3.76
CA VAL A 132 -8.07 8.84 4.74
C VAL A 132 -8.18 7.52 5.50
N LEU A 133 -9.39 7.04 5.80
CA LEU A 133 -9.59 5.80 6.55
C LEU A 133 -9.72 4.58 5.65
N VAL A 134 -10.48 4.69 4.55
CA VAL A 134 -10.85 3.57 3.69
C VAL A 134 -9.71 3.16 2.79
N ILE A 135 -8.95 4.08 2.18
CA ILE A 135 -7.83 3.70 1.29
C ILE A 135 -6.82 2.79 2.03
N PRO A 136 -6.32 3.15 3.23
CA PRO A 136 -5.42 2.27 4.00
C PRO A 136 -6.05 0.94 4.41
N LEU A 137 -7.37 0.88 4.63
CA LEU A 137 -8.08 -0.36 4.95
C LEU A 137 -8.23 -1.26 3.71
N LEU A 138 -8.53 -0.69 2.55
CA LEU A 138 -8.61 -1.41 1.28
C LEU A 138 -7.22 -1.90 0.81
N ALA A 139 -6.13 -1.25 1.24
CA ALA A 139 -4.76 -1.68 0.96
C ALA A 139 -4.31 -2.94 1.74
N THR A 140 -5.17 -3.56 2.55
CA THR A 140 -4.88 -4.81 3.29
C THR A 140 -4.30 -5.96 2.45
N PRO A 141 -4.83 -6.35 1.27
CA PRO A 141 -4.19 -7.34 0.40
C PRO A 141 -2.79 -6.91 -0.06
N LEU A 142 -2.55 -5.60 -0.24
CA LEU A 142 -1.22 -5.09 -0.62
C LEU A 142 -0.23 -5.28 0.53
N MET A 143 -0.68 -5.07 1.78
CA MET A 143 0.12 -5.37 2.96
C MET A 143 0.45 -6.86 3.04
N LEU A 144 -0.51 -7.74 2.74
CA LEU A 144 -0.29 -9.19 2.71
C LEU A 144 0.70 -9.59 1.60
N LEU A 145 0.70 -8.93 0.45
CA LEU A 145 1.74 -9.12 -0.57
C LEU A 145 3.14 -8.78 0.00
N GLY A 146 3.29 -7.66 0.71
CA GLY A 146 4.54 -7.32 1.38
C GLY A 146 4.99 -8.38 2.40
N VAL A 147 4.05 -8.89 3.21
CA VAL A 147 4.32 -10.00 4.15
C VAL A 147 4.77 -11.26 3.41
N LEU A 148 4.09 -11.62 2.32
CA LEU A 148 4.44 -12.79 1.50
C LEU A 148 5.86 -12.66 0.95
N LEU A 149 6.25 -11.49 0.44
CA LEU A 149 7.63 -11.25 -0.01
C LEU A 149 8.65 -11.42 1.13
N ALA A 150 8.33 -10.95 2.33
CA ALA A 150 9.22 -11.10 3.49
C ALA A 150 9.45 -12.57 3.89
N THR A 151 8.53 -13.48 3.55
CA THR A 151 8.71 -14.91 3.82
C THR A 151 9.90 -15.52 3.08
N THR A 152 10.41 -14.89 2.02
CA THR A 152 11.65 -15.32 1.35
C THR A 152 12.89 -15.25 2.25
N ARG A 153 12.83 -14.47 3.35
CA ARG A 153 13.92 -14.28 4.33
C ARG A 153 15.26 -13.83 3.72
N ASN A 154 15.21 -13.24 2.52
CA ASN A 154 16.39 -12.77 1.80
C ASN A 154 16.15 -11.33 1.33
N VAL A 155 16.97 -10.40 1.82
CA VAL A 155 16.86 -8.96 1.50
C VAL A 155 17.01 -8.71 0.00
N ASN A 156 17.95 -9.39 -0.67
CA ASN A 156 18.17 -9.24 -2.11
C ASN A 156 16.96 -9.74 -2.90
N THR A 157 16.38 -10.88 -2.53
CA THR A 157 15.16 -11.39 -3.16
C THR A 157 13.98 -10.45 -2.97
N VAL A 158 13.80 -9.90 -1.77
CA VAL A 158 12.76 -8.89 -1.49
C VAL A 158 12.95 -7.66 -2.36
N ASN A 159 14.16 -7.15 -2.52
CA ASN A 159 14.42 -5.98 -3.36
C ASN A 159 14.15 -6.24 -4.84
N VAL A 160 14.58 -7.39 -5.36
CA VAL A 160 14.34 -7.75 -6.77
C VAL A 160 12.85 -7.93 -7.04
N LEU A 161 12.15 -8.71 -6.21
CA LEU A 161 10.71 -8.92 -6.34
C LEU A 161 9.90 -7.67 -6.01
N GLY A 162 10.44 -6.76 -5.19
CA GLY A 162 9.83 -5.48 -4.87
C GLY A 162 9.56 -4.63 -6.12
N ASN A 163 10.37 -4.77 -7.17
CA ASN A 163 10.14 -4.07 -8.44
C ASN A 163 8.81 -4.44 -9.12
N ILE A 164 8.17 -5.56 -8.73
CA ILE A 164 6.83 -5.92 -9.17
C ILE A 164 5.80 -4.83 -8.79
N VAL A 165 6.07 -4.03 -7.76
CA VAL A 165 5.23 -2.88 -7.38
C VAL A 165 5.04 -1.90 -8.54
N PHE A 166 6.10 -1.61 -9.30
CA PHE A 166 5.99 -0.72 -10.46
C PHE A 166 5.14 -1.34 -11.58
N LEU A 167 5.31 -2.65 -11.82
CA LEU A 167 4.48 -3.38 -12.77
C LEU A 167 3.00 -3.35 -12.34
N LEU A 168 2.72 -3.61 -11.07
CA LEU A 168 1.37 -3.53 -10.50
C LEU A 168 0.78 -2.14 -10.66
N ALA A 169 1.53 -1.07 -10.39
CA ALA A 169 1.08 0.31 -10.54
C ALA A 169 0.69 0.65 -11.99
N ILE A 170 1.45 0.15 -12.96
CA ILE A 170 1.17 0.35 -14.39
C ILE A 170 -0.06 -0.46 -14.82
N ILE A 171 -0.06 -1.78 -14.59
CA ILE A 171 -1.14 -2.65 -15.10
C ILE A 171 -2.48 -2.39 -14.43
N SER A 172 -2.50 -1.84 -13.21
CA SER A 172 -3.74 -1.45 -12.51
C SER A 172 -4.24 -0.06 -12.86
N GLY A 173 -3.55 0.67 -13.73
CA GLY A 173 -3.96 2.00 -14.18
C GLY A 173 -3.79 3.10 -13.13
N LEU A 174 -2.81 2.98 -12.21
CA LEU A 174 -2.52 4.06 -11.26
C LEU A 174 -1.73 5.20 -11.91
N TRP A 175 -0.83 4.88 -12.83
CA TRP A 175 0.04 5.86 -13.50
C TRP A 175 -0.52 6.36 -14.82
N TRP A 176 -1.32 5.52 -15.49
CA TRP A 176 -1.94 5.83 -16.78
C TRP A 176 -3.42 5.47 -16.73
N PRO A 177 -4.29 6.22 -17.41
CA PRO A 177 -5.69 5.81 -17.57
C PRO A 177 -5.79 4.38 -18.07
N PHE A 178 -6.58 3.58 -17.38
CA PHE A 178 -6.66 2.14 -17.59
C PHE A 178 -7.19 1.80 -18.99
N GLU A 179 -8.07 2.64 -19.53
CA GLU A 179 -8.68 2.50 -20.85
C GLU A 179 -7.67 2.66 -22.00
N LEU A 180 -6.53 3.33 -21.75
CA LEU A 180 -5.47 3.53 -22.73
C LEU A 180 -4.51 2.34 -22.82
N LEU A 181 -4.59 1.38 -21.88
CA LEU A 181 -3.74 0.19 -21.90
C LEU A 181 -4.20 -0.81 -22.97
N PRO A 182 -3.30 -1.60 -23.57
CA PRO A 182 -3.68 -2.70 -24.45
C PRO A 182 -4.68 -3.66 -23.79
N HIS A 183 -5.62 -4.22 -24.57
CA HIS A 183 -6.70 -5.06 -24.04
C HIS A 183 -6.20 -6.22 -23.16
N TRP A 184 -5.09 -6.87 -23.53
CA TRP A 184 -4.51 -7.95 -22.74
C TRP A 184 -4.00 -7.49 -21.35
N ILE A 185 -3.52 -6.24 -21.24
CA ILE A 185 -3.15 -5.65 -19.95
C ILE A 185 -4.41 -5.32 -19.16
N GLN A 186 -5.46 -4.79 -19.79
CA GLN A 186 -6.72 -4.50 -19.10
C GLN A 186 -7.34 -5.78 -18.50
N VAL A 187 -7.31 -6.89 -19.24
CA VAL A 187 -7.81 -8.18 -18.72
C VAL A 187 -7.02 -8.61 -17.47
N LEU A 188 -5.68 -8.57 -17.50
CA LEU A 188 -4.86 -8.97 -16.36
C LEU A 188 -4.96 -7.96 -15.19
N GLY A 189 -4.85 -6.69 -15.51
CA GLY A 189 -4.85 -5.56 -14.59
C GLY A 189 -6.16 -5.44 -13.82
N GLY A 190 -7.28 -5.67 -14.48
CA GLY A 190 -8.63 -5.63 -13.91
C GLY A 190 -8.90 -6.68 -12.83
N HIS A 191 -8.01 -7.68 -12.71
CA HIS A 191 -8.07 -8.72 -11.68
C HIS A 191 -7.05 -8.51 -10.55
N THR A 192 -6.30 -7.42 -10.55
CA THR A 192 -5.31 -7.15 -9.50
C THR A 192 -5.97 -6.56 -8.25
N PRO A 193 -5.41 -6.81 -7.05
CA PRO A 193 -5.93 -6.17 -5.83
C PRO A 193 -5.79 -4.65 -5.89
N VAL A 194 -4.75 -4.14 -6.58
CA VAL A 194 -4.52 -2.70 -6.74
C VAL A 194 -5.64 -2.05 -7.55
N TYR A 195 -6.09 -2.70 -8.63
CA TYR A 195 -7.20 -2.22 -9.44
C TYR A 195 -8.50 -2.14 -8.62
N TYR A 196 -8.82 -3.17 -7.83
CA TYR A 196 -10.01 -3.13 -6.97
C TYR A 196 -9.98 -2.00 -5.94
N VAL A 197 -8.82 -1.71 -5.36
CA VAL A 197 -8.66 -0.56 -4.45
C VAL A 197 -8.87 0.77 -5.21
N ALA A 198 -8.34 0.87 -6.43
CA ALA A 198 -8.46 2.05 -7.29
C ALA A 198 -9.90 2.34 -7.70
N GLU A 199 -10.63 1.32 -8.13
CA GLU A 199 -12.01 1.47 -8.57
C GLU A 199 -12.94 1.85 -7.41
N ILE A 200 -12.80 1.23 -6.23
CA ILE A 200 -13.61 1.61 -5.05
C ILE A 200 -13.32 3.08 -4.67
N ALA A 201 -12.05 3.50 -4.71
CA ALA A 201 -11.70 4.88 -4.38
C ALA A 201 -12.24 5.88 -5.43
N ARG A 202 -12.21 5.53 -6.72
CA ARG A 202 -12.84 6.31 -7.80
C ARG A 202 -14.36 6.42 -7.62
N GLU A 203 -15.04 5.31 -7.35
CA GLU A 203 -16.49 5.31 -7.08
C GLU A 203 -16.85 6.23 -5.91
N LEU A 204 -16.05 6.21 -4.83
CA LEU A 204 -16.24 7.11 -3.67
C LEU A 204 -16.07 8.58 -4.04
N VAL A 205 -15.09 8.91 -4.87
CA VAL A 205 -14.75 10.28 -5.26
C VAL A 205 -15.78 10.85 -6.23
N ASN A 206 -16.26 10.03 -7.16
CA ASN A 206 -17.23 10.39 -8.19
C ASN A 206 -18.68 10.27 -7.71
N GLY A 207 -18.92 9.79 -6.48
CA GLY A 207 -20.26 9.65 -5.91
C GLY A 207 -21.08 8.54 -6.56
N GLY A 208 -20.41 7.55 -7.17
CA GLY A 208 -21.03 6.40 -7.81
C GLY A 208 -21.58 5.39 -6.80
N SER A 209 -22.32 4.40 -7.30
CA SER A 209 -22.71 3.24 -6.51
C SER A 209 -21.50 2.36 -6.23
N LEU A 210 -21.33 1.94 -4.98
CA LEU A 210 -20.27 1.02 -4.59
C LEU A 210 -20.49 -0.36 -5.20
N THR A 211 -19.62 -0.77 -6.11
CA THR A 211 -19.71 -2.07 -6.76
C THR A 211 -19.21 -3.17 -5.83
N LEU A 212 -20.13 -4.05 -5.38
CA LEU A 212 -19.83 -5.15 -4.47
C LEU A 212 -18.77 -6.12 -5.02
N GLY A 213 -18.64 -6.24 -6.34
CA GLY A 213 -17.64 -7.08 -7.00
C GLY A 213 -16.20 -6.71 -6.61
N TYR A 214 -15.88 -5.42 -6.48
CA TYR A 214 -14.54 -4.98 -6.11
C TYR A 214 -14.20 -5.31 -4.66
N PHE A 215 -15.17 -5.17 -3.75
CA PHE A 215 -15.02 -5.61 -2.35
C PHE A 215 -14.82 -7.13 -2.27
N GLY A 216 -15.60 -7.89 -3.04
CA GLY A 216 -15.41 -9.34 -3.17
C GLY A 216 -14.00 -9.70 -3.64
N GLY A 217 -13.48 -8.97 -4.64
CA GLY A 217 -12.11 -9.11 -5.12
C GLY A 217 -11.05 -8.89 -4.03
N ILE A 218 -11.20 -7.85 -3.20
CA ILE A 218 -10.30 -7.58 -2.06
C ILE A 218 -10.33 -8.72 -1.04
N VAL A 219 -11.52 -9.24 -0.71
CA VAL A 219 -11.67 -10.36 0.23
C VAL A 219 -11.03 -11.62 -0.32
N ILE A 220 -11.25 -11.93 -1.60
CA ILE A 220 -10.65 -13.10 -2.29
C ILE A 220 -9.13 -12.99 -2.28
N TRP A 221 -8.56 -11.86 -2.70
CA TRP A 221 -7.12 -11.64 -2.67
C TRP A 221 -6.53 -11.75 -1.26
N SER A 222 -7.21 -11.19 -0.26
CA SER A 222 -6.78 -11.27 1.13
C SER A 222 -6.75 -12.72 1.63
N GLY A 223 -7.76 -13.51 1.29
CA GLY A 223 -7.83 -14.94 1.61
C GLY A 223 -6.76 -15.77 0.90
N LEU A 224 -6.55 -15.53 -0.40
CA LEU A 224 -5.53 -16.20 -1.20
C LEU A 224 -4.13 -15.90 -0.66
N LEU A 225 -3.80 -14.63 -0.43
CA LEU A 225 -2.47 -14.24 0.07
C LEU A 225 -2.22 -14.76 1.48
N SER A 226 -3.22 -14.72 2.36
CA SER A 226 -3.12 -15.31 3.71
C SER A 226 -2.84 -16.81 3.65
N SER A 227 -3.49 -17.52 2.73
CA SER A 227 -3.28 -18.96 2.51
C SER A 227 -1.87 -19.25 1.99
N LEU A 228 -1.38 -18.46 1.03
CA LEU A 228 -0.02 -18.56 0.50
C LEU A 228 1.04 -18.29 1.58
N ILE A 229 0.84 -17.26 2.41
CA ILE A 229 1.71 -16.96 3.55
C ILE A 229 1.76 -18.17 4.49
N TYR A 230 0.61 -18.72 4.88
CA TYR A 230 0.54 -19.90 5.74
C TYR A 230 1.28 -21.11 5.15
N LEU A 231 1.09 -21.38 3.86
CA LEU A 231 1.78 -22.48 3.16
C LEU A 231 3.30 -22.24 3.10
N SER A 232 3.75 -21.03 2.77
CA SER A 232 5.17 -20.68 2.72
C SER A 232 5.85 -20.84 4.09
N GLU A 233 5.21 -20.40 5.17
CA GLU A 233 5.71 -20.61 6.53
C GLU A 233 5.78 -22.09 6.89
N LYS A 234 4.75 -22.87 6.53
CA LYS A 234 4.70 -24.31 6.82
C LYS A 234 5.79 -25.08 6.08
N LEU A 235 6.06 -24.74 4.82
CA LEU A 235 7.13 -25.35 4.02
C LEU A 235 8.50 -25.03 4.61
N MET A 236 8.76 -23.76 4.97
CA MET A 236 10.05 -23.38 5.57
C MET A 236 10.31 -24.06 6.92
N ARG A 237 9.27 -24.31 7.73
CA ARG A 237 9.43 -25.05 9.00
C ARG A 237 9.73 -26.53 8.82
N ARG A 238 9.50 -27.11 7.63
CA ARG A 238 9.82 -28.52 7.35
C ARG A 238 11.26 -28.73 6.86
N VAL A 239 11.91 -27.66 6.39
CA VAL A 239 13.28 -27.68 5.85
C VAL A 239 14.32 -27.37 6.93
N GLN A 240 13.88 -26.86 8.09
CA GLN A 240 14.71 -26.56 9.27
C GLN A 240 14.56 -27.65 10.32
#